data_AF-L5M9S2-F1
#
_entry.id   AF-L5M9S2-F1
#
_cell.length_a   1.000
_cell.length_b   1.000
_cell.length_c   1.000
_cell.angle_alpha   90.00
_cell.angle_beta   90.00
_cell.angle_gamma   90.00
#
_symmetry.space_group_name_H-M   'P 1'
#
loop_
_entity.id
_entity.type
_entity.pdbx_description
1 polymer ?
#
loop_
_entity_poly.entity_id
_entity_poly.type
_entity_poly.pdbx_seq_one_letter_code
_entity_poly.pdbx_strand_id
1 'polypeptide(L)'
;MHGGWGGKREKIAGREVTHIQFTSWPDHGVPEDPHLLLKLRRRVNAFSNFFSGPILVHCSAGVGRTGTYIGIDAMLEGLEAENRVDVYGYVVKLRRQRCLMVQVEVRPPLPSLFSPSRPDLHLW
;
A
#
# COMPACT_ATOMS: atom_id res chain seq x y z
N MET A 1 -26.02 10.70 55.59
CA MET A 1 -24.93 11.33 54.82
C MET A 1 -24.61 10.44 53.64
N HIS A 2 -24.72 11.02 52.45
CA HIS A 2 -24.57 10.41 51.14
C HIS A 2 -23.11 10.06 50.83
N GLY A 3 -22.90 9.07 49.96
CA GLY A 3 -21.61 8.90 49.30
C GLY A 3 -21.39 7.57 48.59
N GLY A 4 -22.34 7.10 47.79
CA GLY A 4 -22.09 5.99 46.87
C GLY A 4 -21.13 6.44 45.76
N TRP A 5 -19.88 5.98 45.82
CA TRP A 5 -18.89 6.14 44.75
C TRP A 5 -19.29 5.28 43.55
N GLY A 6 -20.13 5.84 42.68
CA GLY A 6 -20.40 5.29 41.36
C GLY A 6 -19.23 5.62 40.43
N GLY A 7 -18.27 4.70 40.31
CA GLY A 7 -17.22 4.78 39.30
C GLY A 7 -17.86 4.75 37.90
N LYS A 8 -18.01 5.93 37.30
CA LYS A 8 -18.54 6.09 35.95
C LYS A 8 -17.48 5.55 34.98
N ARG A 9 -17.63 4.28 34.58
CA ARG A 9 -16.79 3.63 33.59
C ARG A 9 -17.02 4.34 32.25
N GLU A 10 -16.07 5.15 31.83
CA GLU A 10 -16.11 5.86 30.56
C GLU A 10 -16.23 4.82 29.43
N LYS A 11 -17.31 4.91 28.65
CA LYS A 11 -17.45 4.09 27.44
C LYS A 11 -16.42 4.60 26.44
N ILE A 12 -15.34 3.84 26.24
CA ILE A 12 -14.42 4.07 25.13
C ILE A 12 -15.24 3.98 23.85
N ALA A 13 -15.38 5.11 23.14
CA ALA A 13 -15.98 5.11 21.82
C ALA A 13 -15.10 4.27 20.89
N GLY A 14 -15.63 3.17 20.37
CA GLY A 14 -14.93 2.32 19.40
C GLY A 14 -14.71 3.07 18.09
N ARG A 15 -13.59 2.79 17.41
CA ARG A 15 -13.33 3.29 16.06
C ARG A 15 -13.59 2.18 15.05
N GLU A 16 -14.44 2.45 14.08
CA GLU A 16 -14.64 1.56 12.93
C GLU A 16 -13.43 1.64 11.99
N VAL A 17 -12.95 0.48 11.53
CA VAL A 17 -11.78 0.38 10.64
C VAL A 17 -12.14 -0.52 9.46
N THR A 18 -11.99 0.01 8.25
CA THR A 18 -12.11 -0.77 7.01
C THR A 18 -10.72 -1.18 6.53
N HIS A 19 -10.47 -2.48 6.43
CA HIS A 19 -9.24 -3.02 5.88
C HIS A 19 -9.49 -3.56 4.47
N ILE A 20 -8.71 -3.07 3.49
CA ILE A 20 -8.78 -3.51 2.09
C ILE A 20 -7.46 -4.18 1.75
N GLN A 21 -7.53 -5.49 1.49
CA GLN A 21 -6.36 -6.28 1.13
C GLN A 21 -6.32 -6.55 -0.37
N PHE A 22 -5.23 -6.15 -1.03
CA PHE A 22 -4.96 -6.48 -2.42
C PHE A 22 -4.15 -7.78 -2.51
N THR A 23 -4.80 -8.87 -2.92
CA THR A 23 -4.23 -10.23 -2.92
C THR A 23 -3.60 -10.64 -4.26
N SER A 24 -3.85 -9.90 -5.33
CA SER A 24 -3.37 -10.23 -6.69
C SER A 24 -1.98 -9.67 -7.01
N TRP A 25 -1.20 -9.25 -5.99
CA TRP A 25 0.18 -8.84 -6.20
C TRP A 25 1.11 -10.05 -6.00
N PRO A 26 1.85 -10.49 -7.03
CA PRO A 26 2.72 -11.66 -6.93
C PRO A 26 3.89 -11.40 -5.98
N ASP A 27 4.42 -12.48 -5.38
CA ASP A 27 5.60 -12.40 -4.49
C ASP A 27 6.83 -11.86 -5.21
N HIS A 28 7.00 -12.25 -6.48
CA HIS A 28 8.04 -11.73 -7.36
C HIS A 28 7.41 -10.92 -8.51
N GLY A 29 7.89 -9.68 -8.69
CA GLY A 29 7.46 -8.80 -9.78
C GLY A 29 6.25 -7.94 -9.47
N VAL A 30 5.40 -7.74 -10.48
CA VAL A 30 4.27 -6.81 -10.49
C VAL A 30 3.01 -7.50 -11.04
N PRO A 31 1.80 -7.02 -10.75
CA PRO A 31 0.58 -7.56 -11.36
C PRO A 31 0.67 -7.53 -12.90
N GLU A 32 0.27 -8.62 -13.56
CA GLU A 32 0.24 -8.71 -15.02
C GLU A 32 -0.71 -7.71 -15.66
N ASP A 33 -1.85 -7.44 -15.00
CA ASP A 33 -2.82 -6.44 -15.40
C ASP A 33 -2.73 -5.20 -14.49
N PRO A 34 -2.16 -4.07 -14.98
CA PRO A 34 -2.11 -2.81 -14.22
C PRO A 34 -3.49 -2.24 -13.85
N HIS A 35 -4.56 -2.61 -14.57
CA HIS A 35 -5.91 -2.14 -14.27
C HIS A 35 -6.40 -2.62 -12.90
N LEU A 36 -5.81 -3.68 -12.34
CA LEU A 36 -6.12 -4.13 -10.98
C LEU A 36 -5.79 -3.07 -9.93
N LEU A 37 -4.72 -2.29 -10.13
CA LEU A 37 -4.35 -1.20 -9.22
C LEU A 37 -5.32 -0.02 -9.34
N LEU A 38 -5.86 0.23 -10.54
CA LEU A 38 -6.91 1.23 -10.75
C LEU A 38 -8.23 0.81 -10.08
N LYS A 39 -8.59 -0.48 -10.16
CA LYS A 39 -9.75 -1.04 -9.44
C LYS A 39 -9.56 -0.93 -7.92
N LEU A 40 -8.36 -1.22 -7.41
CA LEU A 40 -8.02 -1.04 -6.00
C LEU A 40 -8.21 0.43 -5.57
N ARG A 41 -7.66 1.39 -6.31
CA ARG A 41 -7.83 2.83 -6.02
C ARG A 41 -9.31 3.21 -5.92
N ARG A 42 -10.12 2.81 -6.91
CA ARG A 42 -11.58 3.09 -6.89
C ARG A 42 -12.24 2.51 -5.64
N ARG A 43 -11.86 1.30 -5.23
CA ARG A 43 -12.40 0.66 -4.03
C ARG A 43 -11.98 1.39 -2.76
N VAL A 44 -10.72 1.82 -2.65
CA VAL A 44 -10.21 2.59 -1.50
C VAL A 44 -10.91 3.95 -1.41
N ASN A 45 -11.04 4.67 -2.52
CA ASN A 45 -11.65 6.00 -2.55
C ASN A 45 -13.15 5.95 -2.19
N ALA A 46 -13.85 4.85 -2.48
CA ALA A 46 -15.24 4.65 -2.06
C ALA A 46 -15.42 4.58 -0.53
N PHE A 47 -14.37 4.33 0.25
CA PHE A 47 -14.38 4.37 1.71
C PHE A 47 -13.60 5.56 2.28
N SER A 48 -12.93 6.34 1.44
CA SER A 48 -12.24 7.54 1.89
C SER A 48 -13.26 8.60 2.29
N ASN A 49 -13.13 9.12 3.51
CA ASN A 49 -13.97 10.19 4.03
C ASN A 49 -13.04 11.24 4.65
N PHE A 50 -13.35 12.52 4.46
CA PHE A 50 -12.54 13.64 4.93
C PHE A 50 -12.29 13.60 6.45
N PHE A 51 -13.23 13.03 7.21
CA PHE A 51 -13.14 12.90 8.67
C PHE A 51 -12.29 11.71 9.15
N SER A 52 -11.82 10.83 8.25
CA SER A 52 -11.16 9.57 8.61
C SER A 52 -9.68 9.71 9.01
N GLY A 53 -9.06 10.87 8.75
CA GLY A 53 -7.61 11.04 8.84
C GLY A 53 -6.86 10.33 7.71
N PRO A 54 -5.52 10.24 7.79
CA PRO A 54 -4.71 9.64 6.72
C PRO A 54 -4.98 8.15 6.56
N ILE A 55 -5.03 7.70 5.30
CA ILE A 55 -5.15 6.27 4.96
C ILE A 55 -3.83 5.57 5.28
N LEU A 56 -3.88 4.48 6.05
CA LEU A 56 -2.73 3.61 6.28
C LEU A 56 -2.57 2.66 5.09
N VAL A 57 -1.40 2.69 4.46
CA VAL A 57 -1.02 1.76 3.39
C VAL A 57 0.22 1.00 3.83
N HIS A 58 0.19 -0.33 3.77
CA HIS A 58 1.33 -1.16 4.12
C HIS A 58 1.54 -2.33 3.15
N CYS A 59 2.73 -2.91 3.18
CA CYS A 59 3.03 -4.21 2.59
C CYS A 59 3.81 -5.02 3.63
N SER A 60 4.96 -5.61 3.26
CA SER A 60 5.91 -6.18 4.22
C SER A 60 6.82 -5.09 4.79
N ALA A 61 7.81 -4.60 4.02
CA ALA A 61 8.71 -3.51 4.46
C ALA A 61 8.09 -2.09 4.39
N GLY A 62 6.92 -1.95 3.77
CA GLY A 62 6.21 -0.67 3.65
C GLY A 62 6.91 0.35 2.74
N VAL A 63 7.63 -0.09 1.70
CA VAL A 63 8.36 0.80 0.77
C VAL A 63 8.12 0.47 -0.71
N GLY A 64 8.07 -0.81 -1.08
CA GLY A 64 7.84 -1.29 -2.45
C GLY A 64 6.40 -1.07 -2.94
N ARG A 65 5.54 -2.10 -2.77
CA ARG A 65 4.12 -2.06 -3.15
C ARG A 65 3.38 -0.85 -2.57
N THR A 66 3.70 -0.48 -1.32
CA THR A 66 3.20 0.72 -0.64
C THR A 66 3.53 2.00 -1.41
N GLY A 67 4.80 2.22 -1.75
CA GLY A 67 5.20 3.40 -2.49
C GLY A 67 4.62 3.43 -3.89
N THR A 68 4.51 2.29 -4.55
CA THR A 68 3.88 2.19 -5.88
C THR A 68 2.40 2.58 -5.83
N TYR A 69 1.64 2.07 -4.85
CA TYR A 69 0.22 2.44 -4.69
C TYR A 69 0.06 3.93 -4.42
N ILE A 70 0.81 4.48 -3.46
CA ILE A 70 0.76 5.91 -3.10
C ILE A 70 1.14 6.79 -4.31
N GLY A 71 2.16 6.38 -5.07
CA GLY A 71 2.57 7.07 -6.28
C GLY A 71 1.46 7.08 -7.34
N ILE A 72 0.84 5.94 -7.62
CA ILE A 72 -0.27 5.85 -8.60
C ILE A 72 -1.43 6.74 -8.17
N ASP A 73 -1.84 6.66 -6.90
CA ASP A 73 -2.96 7.44 -6.39
C ASP A 73 -2.73 8.96 -6.55
N ALA A 74 -1.56 9.44 -6.13
CA ALA A 74 -1.19 10.84 -6.23
C ALA A 74 -1.01 11.33 -7.68
N MET A 75 -0.48 10.49 -8.58
CA MET A 75 -0.34 10.84 -9.99
C MET A 75 -1.69 10.94 -10.69
N LEU A 76 -2.65 10.08 -10.32
CA LEU A 76 -4.01 10.18 -10.85
C LEU A 76 -4.74 11.40 -10.30
N GLU A 77 -4.58 11.72 -9.01
CA GLU A 77 -5.13 12.95 -8.43
C GLU A 77 -4.53 14.20 -9.11
N GLY A 78 -3.21 14.25 -9.31
CA GLY A 78 -2.55 15.36 -10.02
C GLY A 78 -2.99 15.48 -11.48
N LEU A 79 -3.21 14.36 -12.17
CA LEU A 79 -3.73 14.36 -13.52
C LEU A 79 -5.18 14.90 -13.58
N GLU A 80 -6.03 14.49 -12.64
CA GLU A 80 -7.42 14.95 -12.52
C GLU A 80 -7.51 16.45 -12.17
N ALA A 81 -6.64 16.94 -11.28
CA ALA A 81 -6.69 18.32 -10.79
C ALA A 81 -5.94 19.33 -11.67
N GLU A 82 -4.78 18.94 -12.21
CA GLU A 82 -3.83 19.87 -12.86
C GLU A 82 -3.47 19.47 -14.30
N ASN A 83 -3.99 18.33 -14.79
CA ASN A 83 -3.61 17.75 -16.08
C ASN A 83 -2.08 17.55 -16.22
N ARG A 84 -1.42 17.19 -15.12
CA ARG A 84 0.04 17.02 -15.04
C ARG A 84 0.41 15.78 -14.24
N VAL A 85 1.50 15.14 -14.66
CA VAL A 85 2.08 13.95 -14.01
C VAL A 85 3.59 14.13 -13.96
N ASP A 86 4.18 14.03 -12.77
CA ASP A 86 5.63 14.00 -12.55
C ASP A 86 5.98 12.82 -11.63
N VAL A 87 6.11 11.64 -12.24
CA VAL A 87 6.42 10.41 -11.51
C VAL A 87 7.77 10.52 -10.79
N TYR A 88 8.79 11.05 -11.48
CA TYR A 88 10.14 11.12 -10.93
C TYR A 88 10.21 12.05 -9.73
N GLY A 89 9.73 13.29 -9.88
CA GLY A 89 9.73 14.27 -8.80
C GLY A 89 8.89 13.81 -7.61
N TYR A 90 7.78 13.11 -7.87
CA TYR A 90 6.96 12.57 -6.79
C TYR A 90 7.65 11.41 -6.05
N VAL A 91 8.34 10.50 -6.75
CA VAL A 91 9.12 9.45 -6.10
C VAL A 91 10.27 10.05 -5.27
N VAL A 92 10.95 11.08 -5.77
CA VAL A 92 11.95 11.83 -5.00
C VAL A 92 11.33 12.43 -3.74
N LYS A 93 10.15 13.04 -3.85
CA LYS A 93 9.38 13.56 -2.70
C LYS A 93 9.04 12.47 -1.69
N LEU A 94 8.54 11.31 -2.13
CA LEU A 94 8.25 10.17 -1.25
C LEU A 94 9.51 9.69 -0.51
N ARG A 95 10.65 9.60 -1.23
CA ARG A 95 11.93 9.16 -0.65
C ARG A 95 12.49 10.11 0.41
N ARG A 96 12.09 11.39 0.40
CA ARG A 96 12.40 12.34 1.48
C ARG A 96 11.59 12.10 2.75
N GLN A 97 10.40 11.50 2.64
CA GLN A 97 9.52 11.21 3.79
C GLN A 97 9.76 9.81 4.37
N ARG A 98 10.08 8.82 3.52
CA ARG A 98 10.47 7.47 3.91
C ARG A 98 11.47 6.93 2.90
N CYS A 99 12.59 6.41 3.36
CA CYS A 99 13.62 5.90 2.45
C CYS A 99 13.08 4.76 1.56
N LEU A 100 13.69 4.59 0.39
CA LEU A 100 13.44 3.46 -0.52
C LEU A 100 12.01 3.33 -1.08
N MET A 101 11.15 4.35 -0.91
CA MET A 101 9.81 4.36 -1.51
C MET A 101 9.86 4.10 -3.01
N VAL A 102 8.96 3.23 -3.47
CA VAL A 102 8.99 2.60 -4.80
C VAL A 102 10.29 1.80 -4.97
N GLN A 103 10.29 0.60 -4.40
CA GLN A 103 11.33 -0.41 -4.56
C GLN A 103 10.99 -1.33 -5.73
N VAL A 104 11.98 -1.57 -6.58
CA VAL A 104 11.89 -2.55 -7.66
C VAL A 104 12.75 -3.74 -7.27
N GLU A 105 12.12 -4.86 -6.94
CA GLU A 105 12.72 -6.17 -7.17
C GLU A 105 12.00 -6.82 -8.36
N VAL A 106 12.26 -6.29 -9.55
CA VAL A 106 12.08 -7.08 -10.76
C VAL A 106 13.46 -7.65 -11.04
N ARG A 107 13.71 -8.84 -10.49
CA ARG A 107 14.79 -9.68 -10.98
C ARG A 107 14.22 -10.36 -12.23
N PRO A 108 14.51 -9.89 -13.47
CA PRO A 108 14.20 -10.72 -14.62
C PRO A 108 14.84 -12.09 -14.38
N PRO A 109 14.18 -13.21 -14.72
CA PRO A 109 14.81 -14.51 -14.58
C PRO A 109 16.14 -14.45 -15.34
N LEU A 110 17.24 -14.73 -14.62
CA LEU A 110 18.53 -14.92 -15.28
C LEU A 110 18.31 -16.01 -16.35
N PRO A 111 18.72 -15.80 -17.62
CA PRO A 111 18.53 -16.79 -18.68
C PRO A 111 19.35 -18.09 -18.51
N SER A 112 19.75 -18.47 -17.30
CA SER A 112 20.63 -19.61 -17.03
C SER A 112 20.16 -20.57 -15.93
N LEU A 113 18.88 -20.59 -15.55
CA LEU A 113 18.35 -21.57 -14.58
C LEU A 113 17.39 -22.61 -15.16
N PHE A 114 17.22 -22.66 -16.49
CA PHE A 114 16.75 -23.89 -17.16
C PHE A 114 17.93 -24.89 -17.27
N SER A 115 18.36 -25.42 -16.13
CA SER A 115 19.16 -26.64 -16.09
C SER A 115 18.29 -27.71 -15.42
N PRO A 116 17.90 -28.79 -16.12
CA PRO A 116 16.92 -29.75 -15.62
C PRO A 116 17.48 -30.71 -14.56
N SER A 117 18.48 -30.31 -13.76
CA SER A 117 19.25 -31.24 -12.94
C SER A 117 19.62 -30.73 -11.55
N ARG A 118 18.76 -29.97 -10.84
CA ARG A 118 18.93 -29.79 -9.40
C ARG A 118 17.66 -30.14 -8.63
N PRO A 119 17.67 -31.19 -7.80
CA PRO A 119 16.55 -31.52 -6.93
C PRO A 119 16.46 -30.51 -5.77
N ASP A 120 15.23 -30.31 -5.33
CA ASP A 120 14.74 -29.42 -4.29
C ASP A 120 15.72 -29.11 -3.16
N LEU A 121 16.02 -27.81 -3.01
CA LEU A 121 16.40 -27.26 -1.71
C LEU A 121 15.31 -26.30 -1.29
N HIS A 122 14.47 -26.80 -0.39
CA HIS A 122 13.66 -25.99 0.51
C HIS A 122 14.52 -24.89 1.13
N LEU A 123 14.22 -23.64 0.81
CA LEU A 123 14.77 -22.48 1.51
C LEU A 123 13.63 -21.48 1.73
N TRP A 124 13.49 -21.13 3.00
CA TRP A 124 12.69 -20.04 3.54
C TRP A 124 13.07 -18.69 2.95
#